data_AF-A0A536Y753-F1
#
_entry.id   AF-A0A536Y753-F1
#
_cell.length_a   1.000
_cell.length_b   1.000
_cell.length_c   1.000
_cell.angle_alpha   90.00
_cell.angle_beta   90.00
_cell.angle_gamma   90.00
#
_symmetry.space_group_name_H-M   'P 1'
#
loop_
_entity.id
_entity.type
_entity.pdbx_description
1 polymer ?
#
loop_
_entity_poly.entity_id
_entity_poly.type
_entity_poly.pdbx_seq_one_letter_code
_entity_poly.pdbx_strand_id
1 'polypeptide(L)'
;MQIVQENAPTTPGFGIALGEGTAAGRSPFADYKVIRRNGAVVGFEPAKISVAMTKAFLAVNGAQGAASARIRELVAALTDTVLAALMRRQPQGGTFHIEDIQD
;
A
#
# COMPACT_ATOMS: atom_id res chain seq x y z
N MET A 1 18.27 -21.83 -48.24
CA MET A 1 17.57 -20.56 -47.95
C MET A 1 17.09 -20.62 -46.51
N GLN A 2 17.85 -20.02 -45.62
CA GLN A 2 17.62 -19.95 -44.17
C GLN A 2 17.96 -18.52 -43.73
N ILE A 3 17.31 -18.07 -42.65
CA ILE A 3 17.24 -16.72 -42.07
C ILE A 3 16.25 -15.83 -42.85
N VAL A 4 15.19 -15.30 -42.25
CA VAL A 4 15.23 -14.34 -41.14
C VAL A 4 14.09 -14.56 -40.15
N GLN A 5 14.47 -14.55 -38.87
CA GLN A 5 13.62 -14.37 -37.71
C GLN A 5 13.69 -12.88 -37.36
N GLU A 6 12.56 -12.17 -37.38
CA GLU A 6 12.47 -10.81 -36.81
C GLU A 6 11.35 -10.78 -35.78
N ASN A 7 11.77 -10.91 -34.53
CA ASN A 7 11.01 -10.68 -33.32
C ASN A 7 11.16 -9.20 -32.97
N ALA A 8 10.05 -8.45 -32.96
CA ALA A 8 10.03 -7.04 -32.59
C ALA A 8 10.25 -6.88 -31.07
N PRO A 9 11.05 -5.91 -30.60
CA PRO A 9 11.17 -5.65 -29.17
C PRO A 9 9.93 -4.94 -28.67
N THR A 10 9.11 -5.66 -27.90
CA THR A 10 8.10 -5.07 -27.02
C THR A 10 8.80 -4.18 -25.98
N THR A 11 8.47 -2.90 -25.99
CA THR A 11 8.83 -1.94 -24.93
C THR A 11 8.38 -2.48 -23.56
N PRO A 12 9.26 -2.68 -22.58
CA PRO A 12 8.82 -2.91 -21.22
C PRO A 12 8.35 -1.57 -20.64
N GLY A 13 7.04 -1.31 -20.76
CA GLY A 13 6.40 -0.34 -19.88
C GLY A 13 6.63 -0.78 -18.44
N PHE A 14 7.22 0.09 -17.62
CA PHE A 14 7.32 -0.09 -16.17
C PHE A 14 5.91 -0.05 -15.55
N GLY A 15 5.13 -1.09 -15.79
CA GLY A 15 3.99 -1.44 -14.97
C GLY A 15 4.57 -2.03 -13.69
N ILE A 16 4.45 -1.29 -12.59
CA ILE A 16 4.62 -1.87 -11.26
C ILE A 16 3.43 -2.83 -11.06
N ALA A 17 3.51 -4.02 -11.65
CA ALA A 17 2.71 -5.15 -11.26
C ALA A 17 3.26 -5.59 -9.90
N LEU A 18 2.78 -4.95 -8.84
CA LEU A 18 2.89 -5.48 -7.50
C LEU A 18 2.18 -6.83 -7.54
N GLY A 19 2.98 -7.90 -7.64
CA GLY A 19 2.49 -9.25 -7.61
C GLY A 19 1.56 -9.42 -6.42
N GLU A 20 0.39 -9.98 -6.69
CA GLU A 20 -0.47 -10.60 -5.69
C GLU A 20 0.34 -11.70 -4.99
N GLY A 21 1.05 -11.30 -3.94
CA GLY A 21 1.62 -12.20 -2.97
C GLY A 21 0.47 -12.85 -2.22
N THR A 22 0.02 -14.00 -2.70
CA THR A 22 -0.84 -14.93 -1.98
C THR A 22 -0.07 -15.50 -0.78
N ALA A 23 0.10 -14.71 0.27
CA ALA A 23 0.48 -15.21 1.58
C ALA A 23 -0.83 -15.59 2.30
N ALA A 24 -1.24 -16.84 2.15
CA ALA A 24 -2.29 -17.47 2.94
C ALA A 24 -1.82 -17.72 4.38
N GLY A 25 -1.41 -16.66 5.07
CA GLY A 25 -1.41 -16.56 6.52
C GLY A 25 -2.60 -15.69 6.87
N ARG A 26 -3.50 -16.16 7.75
CA ARG A 26 -4.64 -15.35 8.18
C ARG A 26 -4.09 -14.04 8.71
N SER A 27 -4.25 -12.97 7.91
CA SER A 27 -3.71 -11.68 8.28
C SER A 27 -4.33 -11.31 9.63
N PRO A 28 -3.56 -10.82 10.61
CA PRO A 28 -4.13 -10.37 11.89
C PRO A 28 -5.14 -9.22 11.70
N PHE A 29 -5.19 -8.70 10.48
CA PHE A 29 -6.06 -7.65 9.97
C PHE A 29 -7.30 -8.17 9.22
N ALA A 30 -7.48 -9.49 9.08
CA ALA A 30 -8.56 -10.07 8.26
C ALA A 30 -9.97 -9.74 8.77
N ASP A 31 -10.10 -9.50 10.08
CA ASP A 31 -11.36 -9.14 10.73
C ASP A 31 -11.64 -7.62 10.66
N TYR A 32 -10.77 -6.86 10.01
CA TYR A 32 -10.91 -5.42 9.81
C TYR A 32 -11.30 -5.09 8.37
N LYS A 33 -12.23 -4.17 8.23
CA LYS A 33 -12.74 -3.68 6.95
C LYS A 33 -12.69 -2.16 6.88
N VAL A 34 -12.69 -1.62 5.67
CA VAL A 34 -12.71 -0.18 5.42
C VAL A 34 -13.88 0.17 4.50
N ILE A 35 -14.70 1.14 4.90
CA ILE A 35 -15.71 1.77 4.07
C ILE A 35 -15.06 2.94 3.32
N ARG A 36 -15.05 2.88 1.99
CA ARG A 36 -14.61 3.98 1.13
C ARG A 36 -15.68 5.08 1.06
N ARG A 37 -15.29 6.26 0.58
CA ARG A 37 -16.19 7.42 0.30
C ARG A 37 -17.41 7.09 -0.55
N ASN A 38 -17.32 6.08 -1.40
CA ASN A 38 -18.42 5.62 -2.26
C ASN A 38 -19.30 4.54 -1.59
N GLY A 39 -19.12 4.26 -0.30
CA GLY A 39 -19.84 3.24 0.45
C GLY A 39 -19.33 1.81 0.25
N ALA A 40 -18.32 1.59 -0.63
CA ALA A 40 -17.80 0.25 -0.86
C ALA A 40 -16.94 -0.23 0.32
N VAL A 41 -17.21 -1.45 0.77
CA VAL A 41 -16.47 -2.10 1.86
C VAL A 41 -15.33 -2.94 1.27
N VAL A 42 -14.10 -2.67 1.70
CA VAL A 42 -12.89 -3.39 1.29
C VAL A 42 -12.16 -3.97 2.50
N GLY A 43 -11.29 -4.95 2.27
CA GLY A 43 -10.42 -5.47 3.33
C GLY A 43 -9.45 -4.41 3.82
N PHE A 44 -9.17 -4.40 5.12
CA PHE A 44 -8.13 -3.55 5.69
C PHE A 44 -6.75 -4.08 5.32
N GLU A 45 -5.94 -3.22 4.69
CA GLU A 45 -4.60 -3.55 4.23
C GLU A 45 -3.59 -2.50 4.73
N PRO A 46 -2.75 -2.83 5.72
CA PRO A 46 -1.72 -1.93 6.23
C PRO A 46 -0.78 -1.37 5.14
N ALA A 47 -0.49 -2.18 4.13
CA ALA A 47 0.36 -1.78 3.00
C ALA A 47 -0.19 -0.53 2.28
N LYS A 48 -1.52 -0.34 2.22
CA LYS A 48 -2.12 0.85 1.60
C LYS A 48 -1.85 2.12 2.39
N ILE A 49 -1.76 2.04 3.72
CA ILE A 49 -1.39 3.18 4.58
C ILE A 49 0.07 3.56 4.32
N SER A 50 0.99 2.58 4.30
CA SER A 50 2.40 2.84 4.03
C SER A 50 2.65 3.49 2.66
N VAL A 51 1.93 3.03 1.62
CA VAL A 51 1.99 3.64 0.28
C VAL A 51 1.45 5.07 0.29
N ALA A 52 0.34 5.32 0.99
CA ALA A 52 -0.23 6.67 1.12
C ALA A 52 0.72 7.62 1.85
N MET A 53 1.32 7.18 2.96
CA MET A 53 2.32 7.93 3.71
C MET A 53 3.55 8.25 2.85
N THR A 54 4.06 7.27 2.11
CA THR A 54 5.18 7.50 1.18
C THR A 54 4.83 8.56 0.14
N LYS A 55 3.63 8.48 -0.47
CA LYS A 55 3.18 9.50 -1.44
C LYS A 55 3.09 10.89 -0.82
N ALA A 56 2.59 11.00 0.40
CA ALA A 56 2.54 12.27 1.12
C ALA A 56 3.96 12.82 1.37
N PHE A 57 4.90 11.98 1.81
CA PHE A 57 6.29 12.39 2.02
C PHE A 57 6.98 12.84 0.73
N LEU A 58 6.75 12.14 -0.39
CA LEU A 58 7.28 12.51 -1.70
C LEU A 58 6.69 13.81 -2.23
N ALA A 59 5.41 14.07 -1.98
CA ALA A 59 4.76 15.32 -2.36
C ALA A 59 5.36 16.54 -1.64
N VAL A 60 5.86 16.37 -0.41
CA VAL A 60 6.47 17.44 0.39
C VAL A 60 7.96 17.61 0.12
N ASN A 61 8.72 16.51 0.08
CA ASN A 61 10.20 16.54 0.00
C ASN A 61 10.73 16.40 -1.44
N GLY A 62 9.86 16.10 -2.41
CA GLY A 62 10.24 15.82 -3.79
C GLY A 62 10.86 14.43 -4.00
N ALA A 63 11.19 14.13 -5.25
CA ALA A 63 11.71 12.82 -5.68
C ALA A 63 13.02 12.40 -4.98
N GLN A 64 13.78 13.35 -4.43
CA GLN A 64 15.00 13.08 -3.67
C GLN A 64 14.73 12.26 -2.39
N GLY A 65 13.51 12.33 -1.84
CA GLY A 65 13.08 11.51 -0.71
C GLY A 65 12.82 10.04 -1.04
N ALA A 66 12.64 9.67 -2.31
CA ALA A 66 12.19 8.32 -2.72
C ALA A 66 13.25 7.22 -2.52
N ALA A 67 14.53 7.59 -2.63
CA ALA A 67 15.65 6.67 -2.43
C ALA A 67 16.14 6.62 -0.97
N SER A 68 15.62 7.50 -0.09
CA SER A 68 16.15 7.64 1.26
C SER A 68 15.68 6.51 2.18
N ALA A 69 16.63 5.71 2.68
CA ALA A 69 16.37 4.65 3.67
C ALA A 69 15.72 5.22 4.95
N ARG A 70 16.23 6.36 5.43
CA ARG A 70 15.69 7.06 6.60
C ARG A 70 14.21 7.44 6.44
N ILE A 71 13.81 7.87 5.23
CA ILE A 71 12.40 8.21 4.98
C ILE A 71 11.53 6.96 5.02
N ARG A 72 12.01 5.83 4.49
CA ARG A 72 11.28 4.55 4.55
C ARG A 72 11.08 4.09 5.98
N GLU A 73 12.12 4.17 6.81
CA GLU A 73 12.04 3.85 8.24
C GLU A 73 11.02 4.74 8.97
N LEU A 74 11.07 6.05 8.70
CA LEU A 74 10.14 7.00 9.31
C LEU A 74 8.69 6.74 8.86
N VAL A 75 8.47 6.45 7.58
CA VAL A 75 7.14 6.08 7.05
C VAL A 75 6.64 4.78 7.69
N ALA A 76 7.51 3.78 7.85
CA ALA A 76 7.15 2.53 8.51
C ALA A 76 6.72 2.77 9.96
N ALA A 77 7.51 3.52 10.74
CA ALA A 77 7.18 3.85 12.13
C ALA A 77 5.87 4.65 12.28
N LEU A 78 5.62 5.60 11.38
CA LEU A 78 4.35 6.34 11.35
C LEU A 78 3.17 5.44 10.97
N THR A 79 3.37 4.52 10.02
CA THR A 79 2.35 3.55 9.64
C THR A 79 1.98 2.68 10.84
N ASP A 80 2.97 2.17 11.58
CA ASP A 80 2.73 1.35 12.78
C ASP A 80 1.97 2.13 13.87
N THR A 81 2.26 3.44 14.00
CA THR A 81 1.54 4.31 14.93
C THR A 81 0.07 4.44 14.57
N VAL A 82 -0.25 4.62 13.27
CA VAL A 82 -1.64 4.65 12.78
C VAL A 82 -2.33 3.30 13.00
N LEU A 83 -1.65 2.18 12.69
CA LEU A 83 -2.20 0.84 12.92
C LEU A 83 -2.53 0.61 14.40
N ALA A 84 -1.62 0.96 15.30
CA ALA A 84 -1.84 0.83 16.74
C ALA A 84 -3.02 1.68 17.23
N ALA A 85 -3.18 2.90 16.70
CA ALA A 85 -4.30 3.76 17.02
C ALA A 85 -5.65 3.18 16.55
N LEU A 86 -5.69 2.64 15.32
CA LEU A 86 -6.88 2.00 14.76
C LEU A 86 -7.25 0.72 15.51
N MET A 87 -6.27 -0.14 15.81
CA MET A 87 -6.49 -1.38 16.56
C MET A 87 -6.98 -1.11 17.98
N ARG A 88 -6.50 -0.04 18.63
CA ARG A 88 -6.99 0.37 19.96
C ARG A 88 -8.46 0.82 19.92
N ARG A 89 -8.91 1.42 18.81
CA ARG A 89 -10.32 1.83 18.65
C ARG A 89 -11.25 0.63 18.44
N GLN A 90 -10.79 -0.47 17.84
CA GLN A 90 -11.60 -1.66 17.54
C GLN A 90 -10.84 -2.97 17.85
N PRO A 91 -10.66 -3.33 19.13
CA PRO A 91 -9.80 -4.47 19.52
C PRO A 91 -10.33 -5.85 19.09
N GLN A 92 -11.62 -5.96 18.73
CA GLN A 92 -12.27 -7.21 18.31
C GLN A 92 -12.44 -7.31 16.79
N GLY A 93 -11.81 -6.43 16.01
CA GLY A 93 -12.14 -6.24 14.60
C GLY A 93 -13.35 -5.33 14.42
N GLY A 94 -13.63 -4.96 13.18
CA GLY A 94 -14.66 -3.97 12.88
C GLY A 94 -14.48 -3.31 11.52
N THR A 95 -15.27 -2.27 11.29
CA THR A 95 -15.20 -1.49 10.04
C THR A 95 -14.85 -0.05 10.35
N PHE A 96 -13.87 0.50 9.64
CA PHE A 96 -13.47 1.90 9.72
C PHE A 96 -13.96 2.65 8.50
N HIS A 97 -14.28 3.93 8.64
CA HIS A 97 -14.41 4.78 7.46
C HIS A 97 -13.02 5.19 6.99
N ILE A 98 -12.85 5.39 5.67
CA ILE A 98 -11.56 5.83 5.12
C ILE A 98 -11.15 7.21 5.64
N GLU A 99 -12.13 8.01 6.05
CA GLU A 99 -11.95 9.31 6.72
C GLU A 99 -11.28 9.15 8.09
N ASP A 100 -11.69 8.16 8.89
CA ASP A 100 -11.09 7.88 10.21
C ASP A 100 -9.63 7.43 10.13
N ILE A 101 -9.20 6.92 8.98
CA ILE A 101 -7.80 6.52 8.72
C ILE A 101 -6.97 7.72 8.24
N GLN A 102 -7.63 8.74 7.69
CA GLN A 102 -6.98 9.95 7.17
C GLN A 102 -6.81 11.04 8.25
N ASP A 103 -7.71 11.06 9.24
CA ASP A 103 -7.62 11.91 10.45
C ASP A 103 -6.50 11.44 11.39
#